data_AF-A0AAU6R170-F1
#
_entry.id   AF-A0AAU6R170-F1
#
_cell.length_a   1.000
_cell.length_b   1.000
_cell.length_c   1.000
_cell.angle_alpha   90.00
_cell.angle_beta   90.00
_cell.angle_gamma   90.00
#
_symmetry.space_group_name_H-M   'P 1'
#
loop_
_entity.id
_entity.type
_entity.pdbx_description
1 polymer ?
#
loop_
_entity_poly.entity_id
_entity_poly.type
_entity_poly.pdbx_seq_one_letter_code
_entity_poly.pdbx_strand_id
1 'polypeptide(L)'
;MWLDRFERIDGKLTLVGLEQSGQARFLPPEQVYKSRPGKSVSDAITLRTSFCHWERASPREYATAFSIQSGVTERHEAYLIPTERTRVVLPTWLLQRSLFGPHNHITKYIYVPNGLEQFCSPILNGDQYTVAIPPRKELWKAKKANDFTQRMEWLYAYPTAYRAWNSVYRFACAGKIAIQLPAAEVLLSVHGKYVGDTFYAISSDILELNPLERPLEWAKNNRERYIFSSGATQRKTRNARLRPINNEWDMTDQEWAVIEPIASYRRDADRPGRPSGYLLRDVVNGAILKMGTGIAWSELWNQRRGFSVSPMLYSRMRADGRWEKIVDVLANSRQQI
;
A
#
# COMPACT_ATOMS: atom_id res chain seq x y z
N MET A 1 4.86 12.94 -13.29
CA MET A 1 4.54 14.32 -12.88
C MET A 1 4.98 14.49 -11.44
N TRP A 2 5.64 15.60 -11.13
CA TRP A 2 5.96 16.02 -9.77
C TRP A 2 4.80 16.84 -9.22
N LEU A 3 4.45 16.69 -7.94
CA LEU A 3 3.51 17.59 -7.29
C LEU A 3 4.35 18.69 -6.65
N ASP A 4 4.08 19.96 -6.92
CA ASP A 4 4.98 21.04 -6.53
C ASP A 4 4.45 21.86 -5.34
N ARG A 5 3.19 22.28 -5.41
CA ARG A 5 2.60 23.19 -4.42
C ARG A 5 1.09 23.16 -4.45
N PHE A 6 0.50 23.83 -3.47
CA PHE A 6 -0.91 24.21 -3.52
C PHE A 6 -1.05 25.68 -3.89
N GLU A 7 -2.13 26.00 -4.58
CA GLU A 7 -2.59 27.36 -4.89
C GLU A 7 -4.08 27.48 -4.59
N ARG A 8 -4.58 28.72 -4.55
CA ARG A 8 -6.02 29.00 -4.51
C ARG A 8 -6.47 29.57 -5.84
N ILE A 9 -7.40 28.87 -6.50
CA ILE A 9 -8.05 29.31 -7.73
C ILE A 9 -9.54 29.37 -7.43
N ASP A 10 -10.14 30.56 -7.57
CA ASP A 10 -11.54 30.81 -7.22
C ASP A 10 -11.90 30.36 -5.79
N GLY A 11 -11.00 30.62 -4.84
CA GLY A 11 -11.14 30.25 -3.44
C GLY A 11 -10.93 28.77 -3.12
N LYS A 12 -10.82 27.90 -4.13
CA LYS A 12 -10.61 26.45 -3.95
C LYS A 12 -9.14 26.09 -3.93
N LEU A 13 -8.77 25.12 -3.07
CA LEU A 13 -7.42 24.55 -3.08
C LEU A 13 -7.21 23.77 -4.38
N THR A 14 -6.15 24.12 -5.10
CA THR A 14 -5.74 23.48 -6.35
C THR A 14 -4.28 23.05 -6.22
N LEU A 15 -4.01 21.81 -6.58
CA LEU A 15 -2.66 21.25 -6.61
C LEU A 15 -1.99 21.60 -7.93
N VAL A 16 -0.77 22.12 -7.88
CA VAL A 16 0.07 22.37 -9.05
C VAL A 16 1.03 21.21 -9.23
N GLY A 17 0.88 20.48 -10.32
CA GLY A 17 1.82 19.45 -10.76
C GLY A 17 2.72 19.96 -11.89
N LEU A 18 3.96 19.49 -11.94
CA LEU A 18 4.91 19.77 -13.03
C LEU A 18 5.13 18.51 -13.86
N GLU A 19 4.93 18.64 -15.16
CA GLU A 19 5.29 17.61 -16.14
C GLU A 19 6.80 17.61 -16.40
N GLN A 20 7.31 16.61 -17.14
CA GLN A 20 8.75 16.54 -17.47
C GLN A 20 9.21 17.73 -18.32
N SER A 21 8.30 18.31 -19.12
CA SER A 21 8.53 19.54 -19.87
C SER A 21 8.68 20.80 -19.00
N GLY A 22 8.38 20.70 -17.69
CA GLY A 22 8.26 21.85 -16.79
C GLY A 22 6.90 22.57 -16.87
N GLN A 23 5.99 22.13 -17.75
CA GLN A 23 4.66 22.70 -17.84
C GLN A 23 3.87 22.42 -16.55
N ALA A 24 3.26 23.47 -16.01
CA ALA A 24 2.39 23.37 -14.85
C ALA A 24 1.00 22.84 -15.25
N ARG A 25 0.47 21.93 -14.45
CA ARG A 25 -0.87 21.37 -14.55
C ARG A 25 -1.62 21.54 -13.24
N PHE A 26 -2.82 22.08 -13.33
CA PHE A 26 -3.71 22.25 -12.19
C PHE A 26 -4.57 21.00 -11.98
N LEU A 27 -4.61 20.53 -10.75
CA LEU A 27 -5.30 19.31 -10.37
C LEU A 27 -6.12 19.56 -9.11
N PRO A 28 -7.30 18.95 -8.98
CA PRO A 28 -8.01 18.98 -7.72
C PRO A 28 -7.24 18.13 -6.68
N PRO A 29 -7.27 18.48 -5.37
CA PRO A 29 -6.48 17.80 -4.33
C PRO A 29 -6.76 16.29 -4.24
N GLU A 30 -7.96 15.86 -4.63
CA GLU A 30 -8.32 14.45 -4.67
C GLU A 30 -7.47 13.65 -5.66
N GLN A 31 -6.78 14.29 -6.62
CA GLN A 31 -5.93 13.59 -7.57
C GLN A 31 -4.48 13.41 -7.11
N VAL A 32 -4.10 13.85 -5.90
CA VAL A 32 -2.74 13.64 -5.34
C VAL A 32 -2.30 12.18 -5.47
N TYR A 33 -3.19 11.22 -5.22
CA TYR A 33 -2.87 9.78 -5.25
C TYR A 33 -2.61 9.22 -6.66
N LYS A 34 -3.06 9.92 -7.71
CA LYS A 34 -2.85 9.49 -9.10
C LYS A 34 -1.45 9.84 -9.59
N SER A 35 -0.76 10.75 -8.90
CA SER A 35 0.62 11.08 -9.23
C SER A 35 1.51 9.86 -9.01
N ARG A 36 2.32 9.54 -10.02
CA ARG A 36 3.39 8.54 -9.95
C ARG A 36 4.58 9.10 -10.73
N PRO A 37 5.71 9.39 -10.07
CA PRO A 37 6.92 9.81 -10.76
C PRO A 37 7.57 8.57 -11.40
N GLY A 38 7.61 8.56 -12.74
CA GLY A 38 8.20 7.47 -13.52
C GLY A 38 7.34 6.19 -13.59
N LYS A 39 7.49 5.43 -14.69
CA LYS A 39 6.90 4.09 -14.89
C LYS A 39 7.98 2.99 -14.93
N SER A 40 9.20 3.27 -14.45
CA SER A 40 10.32 2.35 -14.56
C SER A 40 10.17 1.12 -13.64
N VAL A 41 10.92 0.07 -13.97
CA VAL A 41 11.23 -1.02 -13.03
C VAL A 41 11.71 -0.39 -11.72
N SER A 42 11.17 -0.85 -10.61
CA SER A 42 11.46 -0.29 -9.29
C SER A 42 12.07 -1.34 -8.38
N ASP A 43 13.20 -1.01 -7.78
CA ASP A 43 13.77 -1.74 -6.66
C ASP A 43 12.91 -1.54 -5.41
N ALA A 44 13.07 -2.43 -4.43
CA ALA A 44 12.36 -2.35 -3.16
C ALA A 44 13.33 -2.47 -1.99
N ILE A 45 13.20 -1.58 -1.02
CA ILE A 45 13.92 -1.64 0.25
C ILE A 45 12.91 -1.65 1.40
N THR A 46 13.25 -2.36 2.47
CA THR A 46 12.48 -2.33 3.72
C THR A 46 13.40 -1.80 4.81
N LEU A 47 12.92 -0.80 5.55
CA LEU A 47 13.71 -0.12 6.56
C LEU A 47 12.88 0.13 7.81
N ARG A 48 13.50 -0.04 8.98
CA ARG A 48 12.97 0.39 10.27
C ARG A 48 13.66 1.70 10.63
N THR A 49 12.88 2.72 10.96
CA THR A 49 13.38 4.08 11.22
C THR A 49 12.45 4.81 12.19
N SER A 50 12.88 5.97 12.68
CA SER A 50 12.05 6.86 13.48
C SER A 50 11.88 8.19 12.77
N PHE A 51 10.65 8.72 12.76
CA PHE A 51 10.37 10.02 12.17
C PHE A 51 11.19 11.16 12.80
N CYS A 52 11.64 11.03 14.05
CA CYS A 52 12.47 12.05 14.70
C CYS A 52 13.89 12.11 14.14
N HIS A 53 14.35 11.08 13.43
CA HIS A 53 15.68 11.04 12.80
C HIS A 53 15.63 11.45 11.32
N TRP A 54 14.47 11.87 10.82
CA TRP A 54 14.33 12.24 9.41
C TRP A 54 14.73 13.70 9.21
N GLU A 55 15.50 13.95 8.17
CA GLU A 55 15.96 15.27 7.80
C GLU A 55 15.18 15.78 6.58
N ARG A 56 15.23 17.09 6.32
CA ARG A 56 14.65 17.65 5.10
C ARG A 56 15.61 17.46 3.95
N ALA A 57 15.12 16.87 2.86
CA ALA A 57 15.80 16.81 1.58
C ALA A 57 15.32 17.94 0.66
N SER A 58 16.12 18.28 -0.35
CA SER A 58 15.70 19.25 -1.35
C SER A 58 14.67 18.63 -2.31
N PRO A 59 13.50 19.28 -2.54
CA PRO A 59 12.58 18.86 -3.59
C PRO A 59 13.21 18.90 -4.98
N ARG A 60 14.17 19.80 -5.22
CA ARG A 60 14.89 19.88 -6.51
C ARG A 60 15.77 18.66 -6.75
N GLU A 61 16.45 18.16 -5.71
CA GLU A 61 17.24 16.92 -5.78
C GLU A 61 16.34 15.76 -6.22
N TYR A 62 15.18 15.60 -5.56
CA TYR A 62 14.21 14.57 -5.93
C TYR A 62 13.67 14.77 -7.35
N ALA A 63 13.22 15.97 -7.72
CA ALA A 63 12.65 16.24 -9.04
C ALA A 63 13.67 15.99 -10.17
N THR A 64 14.94 16.36 -9.95
CA THR A 64 16.04 16.12 -10.89
C THR A 64 16.25 14.63 -11.12
N ALA A 65 16.15 13.80 -10.08
CA ALA A 65 16.22 12.34 -10.23
C ALA A 65 15.13 11.77 -11.15
N PHE A 66 14.04 12.49 -11.39
CA PHE A 66 12.96 12.11 -12.33
C PHE A 66 12.91 12.98 -13.59
N SER A 67 14.02 13.63 -13.94
CA SER A 67 14.17 14.45 -15.14
C SER A 67 13.22 15.66 -15.19
N ILE A 68 12.91 16.23 -14.03
CA ILE A 68 12.11 17.46 -13.90
C ILE A 68 13.07 18.55 -13.42
N GLN A 69 13.54 19.37 -14.36
CA GLN A 69 14.65 20.31 -14.13
C GLN A 69 14.21 21.77 -13.94
N SER A 70 12.99 22.12 -14.35
CA SER A 70 12.49 23.49 -14.34
C SER A 70 11.18 23.64 -13.55
N GLY A 71 10.95 24.84 -13.02
CA GLY A 71 9.70 25.20 -12.33
C GLY A 71 9.52 24.64 -10.91
N VAL A 72 10.44 23.80 -10.43
CA VAL A 72 10.37 23.19 -9.08
C VAL A 72 10.60 24.25 -8.01
N THR A 73 9.68 24.35 -7.06
CA THR A 73 9.74 25.27 -5.92
C THR A 73 10.10 24.53 -4.63
N GLU A 74 10.45 25.29 -3.59
CA GLU A 74 10.69 24.77 -2.23
C GLU A 74 9.38 24.59 -1.43
N ARG A 75 8.23 24.51 -2.11
CA ARG A 75 6.91 24.39 -1.47
C ARG A 75 6.46 22.94 -1.29
N HIS A 76 7.28 21.96 -1.67
CA HIS A 76 7.04 20.56 -1.37
C HIS A 76 8.19 20.01 -0.55
N GLU A 77 7.90 19.59 0.68
CA GLU A 77 8.92 18.96 1.52
C GLU A 77 9.22 17.54 1.02
N ALA A 78 10.49 17.16 1.05
CA ALA A 78 10.94 15.79 0.96
C ALA A 78 11.75 15.46 2.21
N TYR A 79 11.75 14.18 2.59
CA TYR A 79 12.48 13.71 3.76
C TYR A 79 13.65 12.81 3.34
N LEU A 80 14.81 13.06 3.93
CA LEU A 80 15.96 12.19 3.88
C LEU A 80 15.88 11.24 5.08
N ILE A 81 15.86 9.94 4.80
CA ILE A 81 15.91 8.89 5.81
C ILE A 81 17.33 8.34 5.82
N PRO A 82 18.12 8.58 6.88
CA PRO A 82 19.47 8.05 6.96
C PRO A 82 19.42 6.53 7.16
N THR A 83 20.25 5.81 6.40
CA THR A 83 20.55 4.38 6.62
C THR A 83 22.06 4.20 6.52
N GLU A 84 22.60 3.09 7.06
CA GLU A 84 24.05 2.86 7.11
C GLU A 84 24.75 2.90 5.74
N ARG A 85 24.05 2.53 4.66
CA ARG A 85 24.66 2.32 3.33
C ARG A 85 23.99 3.09 2.19
N THR A 86 22.87 3.74 2.46
CA THR A 86 22.03 4.36 1.42
C THR A 86 21.27 5.53 2.00
N ARG A 87 21.12 6.58 1.21
CA ARG A 87 20.24 7.71 1.51
C ARG A 87 18.89 7.45 0.88
N VAL A 88 17.79 7.52 1.63
CA VAL A 88 16.44 7.34 1.05
C VAL A 88 15.73 8.68 1.03
N VAL A 89 15.34 9.16 -0.16
CA VAL A 89 14.58 10.40 -0.31
C VAL A 89 13.11 10.08 -0.55
N LEU A 90 12.26 10.50 0.38
CA LEU A 90 10.81 10.27 0.38
C LEU A 90 10.03 11.60 0.32
N PRO A 91 9.35 11.93 -0.78
CA PRO A 91 8.56 13.15 -0.89
C PRO A 91 7.30 13.08 -0.02
N THR A 92 6.87 14.22 0.50
CA THR A 92 5.82 14.26 1.55
C THR A 92 4.48 13.69 1.09
N TRP A 93 4.06 13.91 -0.15
CA TRP A 93 2.79 13.33 -0.64
C TRP A 93 2.77 11.79 -0.60
N LEU A 94 3.92 11.13 -0.81
CA LEU A 94 4.03 9.67 -0.66
C LEU A 94 3.91 9.28 0.81
N LEU A 95 4.54 10.04 1.71
CA LEU A 95 4.41 9.83 3.14
C LEU A 95 2.96 10.02 3.61
N GLN A 96 2.27 11.08 3.18
CA GLN A 96 0.85 11.29 3.49
C GLN A 96 0.00 10.08 3.06
N ARG A 97 0.33 9.46 1.91
CA ARG A 97 -0.35 8.25 1.42
C ARG A 97 -0.08 7.05 2.31
N SER A 98 1.18 6.80 2.62
CA SER A 98 1.57 5.63 3.38
C SER A 98 1.15 5.72 4.85
N LEU A 99 1.05 6.94 5.39
CA LEU A 99 0.67 7.22 6.77
C LEU A 99 -0.84 7.13 7.02
N PHE A 100 -1.64 7.74 6.14
CA PHE A 100 -3.08 7.82 6.34
C PHE A 100 -3.86 6.69 5.63
N GLY A 101 -3.19 5.92 4.77
CA GLY A 101 -3.80 4.79 4.07
C GLY A 101 -4.35 5.17 2.68
N PRO A 102 -5.29 4.39 2.12
CA PRO A 102 -5.75 4.55 0.74
C PRO A 102 -6.38 5.93 0.51
N HIS A 103 -5.62 6.79 -0.16
CA HIS A 103 -5.92 8.22 -0.33
C HIS A 103 -7.28 8.51 -0.97
N ASN A 104 -7.75 7.69 -1.91
CA ASN A 104 -9.01 7.93 -2.61
C ASN A 104 -10.23 8.03 -1.66
N HIS A 105 -10.12 7.52 -0.44
CA HIS A 105 -11.17 7.58 0.57
C HIS A 105 -11.04 8.76 1.55
N ILE A 106 -9.81 9.22 1.79
CA ILE A 106 -9.49 10.22 2.82
C ILE A 106 -9.16 11.60 2.25
N THR A 107 -8.86 11.72 0.95
CA THR A 107 -8.39 12.98 0.34
C THR A 107 -9.35 14.14 0.54
N LYS A 108 -10.65 13.89 0.51
CA LYS A 108 -11.68 14.92 0.77
C LYS A 108 -11.70 15.43 2.22
N TYR A 109 -11.04 14.73 3.13
CA TYR A 109 -10.99 15.05 4.55
C TYR A 109 -9.62 15.62 4.97
N ILE A 110 -8.51 15.16 4.40
CA ILE A 110 -7.17 15.66 4.80
C ILE A 110 -6.91 17.12 4.42
N TYR A 111 -7.69 17.67 3.47
CA TYR A 111 -7.57 19.05 2.98
C TYR A 111 -8.75 19.94 3.40
N VAL A 112 -9.41 19.64 4.53
CA VAL A 112 -10.45 20.47 5.14
C VAL A 112 -10.19 20.64 6.65
N PRO A 113 -10.68 21.72 7.28
CA PRO A 113 -10.57 21.88 8.74
C PRO A 113 -11.38 20.78 9.45
N ASN A 114 -10.85 20.27 10.57
CA ASN A 114 -11.45 19.18 11.36
C ASN A 114 -11.79 17.95 10.51
N GLY A 115 -10.92 17.65 9.54
CA GLY A 115 -11.16 16.57 8.58
C GLY A 115 -11.24 15.20 9.24
N LEU A 116 -10.49 14.98 10.32
CA LEU A 116 -10.49 13.70 11.02
C LEU A 116 -11.84 13.47 11.72
N GLU A 117 -12.41 14.51 12.32
CA GLU A 117 -13.72 14.52 12.98
C GLU A 117 -14.86 14.32 11.99
N GLN A 118 -14.75 14.91 10.80
CA GLN A 118 -15.70 14.67 9.72
C GLN A 118 -15.61 13.25 9.15
N PHE A 119 -14.47 12.60 9.33
CA PHE A 119 -14.18 11.27 8.80
C PHE A 119 -14.57 10.15 9.75
N CYS A 120 -14.18 10.25 11.02
CA CYS A 120 -14.45 9.27 12.05
C CYS A 120 -14.65 9.92 13.42
N SER A 121 -15.25 9.17 14.34
CA SER A 121 -15.53 9.61 15.71
C SER A 121 -14.99 8.59 16.71
N PRO A 122 -14.40 9.04 17.83
CA PRO A 122 -13.99 8.13 18.89
C PRO A 122 -15.24 7.53 19.56
N ILE A 123 -15.18 6.23 19.86
CA ILE A 123 -16.18 5.53 20.67
C ILE A 123 -15.47 4.95 21.88
N LEU A 124 -16.00 5.25 23.07
CA LEU A 124 -15.58 4.65 24.32
C LEU A 124 -16.67 3.67 24.78
N ASN A 125 -16.36 2.38 24.72
CA ASN A 125 -17.23 1.31 25.22
C ASN A 125 -16.59 0.74 26.49
N GLY A 126 -16.95 1.31 27.65
CA GLY A 126 -16.29 1.00 28.92
C GLY A 126 -14.84 1.48 28.91
N ASP A 127 -13.89 0.54 29.05
CA ASP A 127 -12.46 0.83 28.98
C ASP A 127 -11.85 0.60 27.58
N GLN A 128 -12.67 0.24 26.59
CA GLN A 128 -12.20 0.02 25.23
C GLN A 128 -12.48 1.24 24.35
N TYR A 129 -11.40 1.84 23.88
CA TYR A 129 -11.43 2.86 22.83
C TYR A 129 -11.39 2.22 21.44
N THR A 130 -12.28 2.69 20.58
CA THR A 130 -12.31 2.38 19.16
C THR A 130 -12.69 3.63 18.37
N VAL A 131 -12.67 3.55 17.04
CA VAL A 131 -13.16 4.62 16.17
C VAL A 131 -14.32 4.13 15.30
N ALA A 132 -15.42 4.88 15.30
CA ALA A 132 -16.50 4.70 14.34
C ALA A 132 -16.19 5.45 13.05
N ILE A 133 -16.24 4.72 11.94
CA ILE A 133 -16.28 5.32 10.60
C ILE A 133 -17.74 5.24 10.11
N PRO A 134 -18.39 6.38 9.81
CA PRO A 134 -19.76 6.41 9.32
C PRO A 134 -19.94 5.53 8.08
N PRO A 135 -21.04 4.77 7.97
CA PRO A 135 -21.27 3.86 6.84
C PRO A 135 -21.51 4.65 5.56
N ARG A 136 -20.47 4.91 4.77
CA ARG A 136 -20.57 5.50 3.43
C ARG A 136 -20.27 4.42 2.39
N LYS A 137 -21.08 4.31 1.32
CA LYS A 137 -20.91 3.29 0.26
C LYS A 137 -19.48 3.24 -0.29
N GLU A 138 -18.83 4.39 -0.42
CA GLU A 138 -17.44 4.53 -0.86
C GLU A 138 -16.43 3.89 0.10
N LEU A 139 -16.72 3.87 1.40
CA LEU A 139 -15.82 3.41 2.45
C LEU A 139 -16.01 1.92 2.79
N TRP A 140 -16.99 1.23 2.20
CA TRP A 140 -17.27 -0.18 2.51
C TRP A 140 -16.11 -1.11 2.17
N LYS A 141 -15.30 -0.77 1.17
CA LYS A 141 -14.08 -1.54 0.83
C LYS A 141 -12.93 -1.26 1.81
N ALA A 142 -12.77 -0.01 2.23
CA ALA A 142 -11.77 0.39 3.22
C ALA A 142 -12.08 -0.16 4.62
N LYS A 143 -13.35 -0.15 5.04
CA LYS A 143 -13.81 -0.64 6.35
C LYS A 143 -13.56 -2.14 6.57
N LYS A 144 -13.43 -2.93 5.49
CA LYS A 144 -13.11 -4.37 5.59
C LYS A 144 -11.65 -4.65 5.92
N ALA A 145 -10.78 -3.66 5.78
CA ALA A 145 -9.37 -3.82 6.06
C ALA A 145 -9.13 -3.31 7.50
N ASN A 146 -8.82 -4.24 8.42
CA ASN A 146 -8.56 -3.93 9.83
C ASN A 146 -7.42 -2.91 10.00
N ASP A 147 -6.53 -2.80 9.01
CA ASP A 147 -5.44 -1.83 8.98
C ASP A 147 -5.94 -0.37 9.01
N PHE A 148 -7.05 -0.08 8.35
CA PHE A 148 -7.53 1.28 8.17
C PHE A 148 -8.17 1.82 9.44
N THR A 149 -8.99 1.02 10.12
CA THR A 149 -9.52 1.37 11.44
C THR A 149 -8.39 1.59 12.45
N GLN A 150 -7.36 0.72 12.45
CA GLN A 150 -6.19 0.87 13.32
C GLN A 150 -5.43 2.19 13.08
N ARG A 151 -5.31 2.64 11.82
CA ARG A 151 -4.71 3.95 11.51
C ARG A 151 -5.51 5.09 12.13
N MET A 152 -6.84 5.04 12.01
CA MET A 152 -7.71 6.07 12.57
C MET A 152 -7.68 6.06 14.10
N GLU A 153 -7.62 4.88 14.74
CA GLU A 153 -7.45 4.75 16.18
C GLU A 153 -6.18 5.45 16.66
N TRP A 154 -5.05 5.20 15.98
CA TRP A 154 -3.79 5.85 16.27
C TRP A 154 -3.84 7.37 16.04
N LEU A 155 -4.37 7.84 14.91
CA LEU A 155 -4.43 9.27 14.60
C LEU A 155 -5.25 10.06 15.63
N TYR A 156 -6.34 9.50 16.15
CA TYR A 156 -7.16 10.16 17.16
C TYR A 156 -6.57 10.06 18.58
N ALA A 157 -5.95 8.94 18.93
CA ALA A 157 -5.49 8.69 20.28
C ALA A 157 -4.17 9.38 20.63
N TYR A 158 -3.31 9.69 19.66
CA TYR A 158 -1.94 10.16 19.91
C TYR A 158 -1.77 11.65 19.51
N PRO A 159 -1.31 12.53 20.42
CA PRO A 159 -1.25 13.97 20.18
C PRO A 159 -0.48 14.41 18.94
N THR A 160 0.72 13.88 18.70
CA THR A 160 1.51 14.23 17.52
C THR A 160 0.93 13.63 16.24
N ALA A 161 0.28 12.46 16.30
CA ALA A 161 -0.41 11.85 15.17
C ALA A 161 -1.62 12.70 14.74
N TYR A 162 -2.41 13.16 15.71
CA TYR A 162 -3.53 14.08 15.50
C TYR A 162 -3.06 15.40 14.88
N ARG A 163 -1.95 15.97 15.38
CA ARG A 163 -1.32 17.17 14.80
C ARG A 163 -0.80 16.91 13.38
N ALA A 164 -0.25 15.73 13.11
CA ALA A 164 0.24 15.35 11.78
C ALA A 164 -0.89 15.40 10.75
N TRP A 165 -2.06 14.84 11.06
CA TRP A 165 -3.26 14.93 10.20
C TRP A 165 -3.63 16.39 9.91
N ASN A 166 -3.85 17.18 10.97
CA ASN A 166 -4.31 18.56 10.83
C ASN A 166 -3.27 19.49 10.17
N SER A 167 -1.98 19.16 10.27
CA SER A 167 -0.91 19.93 9.64
C SER A 167 -1.01 19.94 8.12
N VAL A 168 -1.57 18.89 7.50
CA VAL A 168 -1.66 18.78 6.04
C VAL A 168 -2.54 19.87 5.46
N TYR A 169 -3.75 20.06 6.00
CA TYR A 169 -4.63 21.15 5.57
C TYR A 169 -3.98 22.53 5.82
N ARG A 170 -3.36 22.72 6.98
CA ARG A 170 -2.67 23.97 7.33
C ARG A 170 -1.56 24.29 6.33
N PHE A 171 -0.72 23.32 5.98
CA PHE A 171 0.34 23.49 4.98
C PHE A 171 -0.22 23.70 3.58
N ALA A 172 -1.27 22.97 3.18
CA ALA A 172 -1.93 23.19 1.89
C ALA A 172 -2.48 24.62 1.76
N CYS A 173 -3.09 25.17 2.83
CA CYS A 173 -3.51 26.57 2.88
C CYS A 173 -2.36 27.56 2.76
N ALA A 174 -1.16 27.21 3.25
CA ALA A 174 0.06 27.98 3.08
C ALA A 174 0.75 27.75 1.71
N GLY A 175 0.08 27.05 0.79
CA GLY A 175 0.58 26.72 -0.53
C GLY A 175 1.66 25.63 -0.53
N LYS A 176 1.78 24.83 0.54
CA LYS A 176 2.83 23.82 0.69
C LYS A 176 2.29 22.39 0.69
N ILE A 177 3.06 21.47 0.13
CA ILE A 177 2.89 20.02 0.30
C ILE A 177 3.86 19.60 1.41
N ALA A 178 3.38 19.59 2.65
CA ALA A 178 4.17 19.28 3.83
C ALA A 178 3.32 18.54 4.88
N ILE A 179 3.98 17.97 5.89
CA ILE A 179 3.34 17.33 7.03
C ILE A 179 4.23 17.54 8.27
N GLN A 180 3.60 17.74 9.42
CA GLN A 180 4.30 17.68 10.69
C GLN A 180 4.48 16.21 11.06
N LEU A 181 5.73 15.74 11.13
CA LEU A 181 6.01 14.34 11.43
C LEU A 181 5.56 13.97 12.85
N PRO A 182 4.85 12.85 13.04
CA PRO A 182 4.48 12.36 14.36
C PRO A 182 5.67 11.68 15.06
N ALA A 183 5.62 11.59 16.38
CA ALA A 183 6.59 10.85 17.18
C ALA A 183 6.28 9.35 17.10
N ALA A 184 6.87 8.66 16.12
CA ALA A 184 6.72 7.22 15.96
C ALA A 184 7.94 6.58 15.27
N GLU A 185 8.20 5.33 15.64
CA GLU A 185 9.00 4.41 14.84
C GLU A 185 8.13 3.72 13.81
N VAL A 186 8.69 3.45 12.64
CA VAL A 186 7.97 2.84 11.52
C VAL A 186 8.81 1.77 10.83
N LEU A 187 8.15 0.70 10.41
CA LEU A 187 8.65 -0.22 9.40
C LEU A 187 8.05 0.18 8.05
N LEU A 188 8.90 0.63 7.14
CA LEU A 188 8.53 1.09 5.81
C LEU A 188 8.97 0.10 4.75
N SER A 189 8.10 -0.19 3.79
CA SER A 189 8.49 -0.71 2.49
C SER A 189 8.49 0.43 1.49
N VAL A 190 9.60 0.63 0.80
CA VAL A 190 9.76 1.72 -0.17
C VAL A 190 10.17 1.11 -1.50
N HIS A 191 9.43 1.44 -2.56
CA HIS A 191 9.82 1.12 -3.92
C HIS A 191 10.32 2.37 -4.61
N GLY A 192 11.37 2.25 -5.40
CA GLY A 192 12.06 3.40 -5.97
C GLY A 192 13.11 3.00 -6.97
N LYS A 193 14.07 3.90 -7.18
CA LYS A 193 15.25 3.65 -8.02
C LYS A 193 16.48 4.27 -7.38
N TYR A 194 17.64 3.68 -7.65
CA TYR A 194 18.92 4.25 -7.29
C TYR A 194 19.37 5.30 -8.32
N VAL A 195 19.95 6.39 -7.82
CA VAL A 195 20.80 7.32 -8.57
C VAL A 195 22.03 7.55 -7.71
N GLY A 196 23.15 6.93 -8.08
CA GLY A 196 24.32 6.83 -7.21
C GLY A 196 24.02 6.01 -5.94
N ASP A 197 24.35 6.56 -4.78
CA ASP A 197 24.13 5.98 -3.44
C ASP A 197 22.76 6.33 -2.84
N THR A 198 21.94 7.06 -3.58
CA THR A 198 20.67 7.61 -3.11
C THR A 198 19.49 6.90 -3.76
N PHE A 199 18.58 6.41 -2.93
CA PHE A 199 17.35 5.73 -3.30
C PHE A 199 16.17 6.71 -3.31
N TYR A 200 15.60 6.97 -4.48
CA TYR A 200 14.49 7.89 -4.65
C TYR A 200 13.15 7.15 -4.67
N ALA A 201 12.33 7.38 -3.65
CA ALA A 201 11.07 6.66 -3.46
C ALA A 201 10.03 7.03 -4.53
N ILE A 202 9.48 6.05 -5.24
CA ILE A 202 8.33 6.18 -6.16
C ILE A 202 7.02 5.79 -5.47
N SER A 203 7.09 4.87 -4.51
CA SER A 203 5.99 4.51 -3.63
C SER A 203 6.51 4.09 -2.26
N SER A 204 5.67 4.24 -1.24
CA SER A 204 5.96 3.75 0.09
C SER A 204 4.68 3.20 0.74
N ASP A 205 4.88 2.26 1.65
CA ASP A 205 3.86 1.66 2.50
C ASP A 205 4.43 1.53 3.92
N ILE A 206 3.71 2.06 4.92
CA ILE A 206 4.02 1.79 6.33
C ILE A 206 3.37 0.45 6.68
N LEU A 207 4.20 -0.52 7.04
CA LEU A 207 3.79 -1.87 7.41
C LEU A 207 3.45 -1.96 8.91
N GLU A 208 4.24 -1.27 9.72
CA GLU A 208 4.15 -1.25 11.18
C GLU A 208 4.48 0.15 11.70
N LEU A 209 3.83 0.54 12.79
CA LEU A 209 4.07 1.80 13.48
C LEU A 209 4.05 1.58 15.00
N ASN A 210 5.07 2.09 15.70
CA ASN A 210 5.16 2.11 17.16
C ASN A 210 5.18 3.58 17.63
N PRO A 211 4.14 4.07 18.32
CA PRO A 211 4.14 5.44 18.84
C PRO A 211 5.23 5.64 19.88
N LEU A 212 5.90 6.80 19.83
CA LEU A 212 6.92 7.22 20.80
C LEU A 212 6.38 8.24 21.82
N GLU A 213 5.06 8.38 21.88
CA GLU A 213 4.36 9.22 22.84
C GLU A 213 3.24 8.43 23.50
N ARG A 214 2.76 8.90 24.66
CA ARG A 214 1.59 8.31 25.31
C ARG A 214 0.31 8.76 24.59
N PRO A 215 -0.72 7.89 24.52
CA PRO A 215 -2.04 8.31 24.06
C PRO A 215 -2.62 9.38 25.01
N LEU A 216 -3.62 10.11 24.54
CA LEU A 216 -4.45 10.97 25.35
C LEU A 216 -5.14 10.16 26.45
N GLU A 217 -5.29 10.74 27.65
CA GLU A 217 -5.82 10.04 28.83
C GLU A 217 -7.21 9.44 28.58
N TRP A 218 -8.08 10.16 27.86
CA TRP A 218 -9.43 9.71 27.53
C TRP A 218 -9.45 8.50 26.59
N ALA A 219 -8.39 8.32 25.78
CA ALA A 219 -8.35 7.24 24.80
C ALA A 219 -8.03 5.89 25.45
N LYS A 220 -7.47 5.84 26.67
CA LYS A 220 -7.14 4.60 27.41
C LYS A 220 -6.49 3.50 26.52
N ASN A 221 -5.71 3.91 25.53
CA ASN A 221 -5.28 3.04 24.45
C ASN A 221 -3.90 2.44 24.75
N ASN A 222 -3.88 1.21 25.25
CA ASN A 222 -2.62 0.54 25.63
C ASN A 222 -1.88 -0.11 24.45
N ARG A 223 -2.26 0.19 23.20
CA ARG A 223 -1.63 -0.41 22.04
C ARG A 223 -0.30 0.27 21.73
N GLU A 224 0.79 -0.44 21.99
CA GLU A 224 2.16 0.04 21.70
C GLU A 224 2.55 -0.10 20.23
N ARG A 225 1.81 -0.93 19.48
CA ARG A 225 2.16 -1.30 18.10
C ARG A 225 0.94 -1.42 17.20
N TYR A 226 1.01 -0.77 16.04
CA TYR A 226 -0.01 -0.82 15.00
C TYR A 226 0.54 -1.55 13.78
N ILE A 227 -0.22 -2.52 13.27
CA ILE A 227 0.17 -3.30 12.09
C ILE A 227 -0.82 -2.97 10.97
N PHE A 228 -0.31 -2.31 9.93
CA PHE A 228 -1.13 -1.83 8.83
C PHE A 228 -1.07 -2.72 7.59
N SER A 229 -0.20 -3.73 7.58
CA SER A 229 -0.17 -4.70 6.49
C SER A 229 -1.05 -5.90 6.83
N SER A 230 -2.18 -6.05 6.14
CA SER A 230 -2.89 -7.35 6.04
C SER A 230 -2.77 -8.00 4.65
N GLY A 231 -2.04 -7.45 3.67
CA GLY A 231 -2.01 -8.08 2.34
C GLY A 231 -1.05 -7.63 1.23
N ALA A 232 -0.29 -6.52 1.33
CA ALA A 232 0.58 -6.09 0.22
C ALA A 232 2.00 -6.67 0.28
N THR A 233 2.50 -6.97 1.48
CA THR A 233 3.55 -7.98 1.69
C THR A 233 2.90 -9.37 1.78
N GLN A 234 2.07 -9.75 0.80
CA GLN A 234 2.15 -11.13 0.36
C GLN A 234 3.56 -11.29 -0.16
N ARG A 235 4.43 -11.73 0.75
CA ARG A 235 5.83 -12.05 0.55
C ARG A 235 6.01 -12.71 -0.82
N LYS A 236 7.25 -12.77 -1.29
CA LYS A 236 7.69 -13.91 -2.08
C LYS A 236 7.47 -15.17 -1.23
N THR A 237 6.22 -15.58 -0.98
CA THR A 237 5.86 -16.84 -0.34
C THR A 237 6.14 -17.87 -1.40
N ARG A 238 7.43 -18.17 -1.51
CA ARG A 238 7.89 -19.32 -2.25
C ARG A 238 7.58 -20.53 -1.38
N ASN A 239 6.79 -21.45 -1.91
CA ASN A 239 6.64 -22.76 -1.32
C ASN A 239 7.74 -23.65 -1.91
N ALA A 240 8.77 -23.94 -1.12
CA ALA A 240 9.92 -24.73 -1.57
C ALA A 240 9.56 -26.15 -2.01
N ARG A 241 8.37 -26.65 -1.65
CA ARG A 241 7.85 -27.95 -2.07
C ARG A 241 7.37 -27.96 -3.52
N LEU A 242 7.03 -26.78 -4.07
CA LEU A 242 6.68 -26.65 -5.48
C LEU A 242 7.96 -26.50 -6.31
N ARG A 243 8.14 -27.40 -7.28
CA ARG A 243 9.26 -27.39 -8.23
C ARG A 243 8.73 -27.34 -9.65
N PRO A 244 9.41 -26.68 -10.60
CA PRO A 244 9.05 -26.77 -12.01
C PRO A 244 9.41 -28.14 -12.60
N ILE A 245 8.73 -28.56 -13.66
CA ILE A 245 9.14 -29.70 -14.51
C ILE A 245 9.73 -29.09 -15.79
N ASN A 246 10.95 -29.45 -16.17
CA ASN A 246 11.61 -28.90 -17.37
C ASN A 246 11.60 -27.36 -17.46
N ASN A 247 11.79 -26.68 -16.32
CA ASN A 247 11.68 -25.22 -16.16
C ASN A 247 10.27 -24.62 -16.39
N GLU A 248 9.24 -25.44 -16.56
CA GLU A 248 7.85 -25.02 -16.65
C GLU A 248 7.11 -25.21 -15.33
N TRP A 249 6.28 -24.24 -14.98
CA TRP A 249 5.50 -24.25 -13.75
C TRP A 249 4.08 -24.78 -13.94
N ASP A 250 3.67 -25.02 -15.17
CA ASP A 250 2.34 -25.57 -15.47
C ASP A 250 2.23 -27.02 -15.03
N MET A 251 1.01 -27.42 -14.68
CA MET A 251 0.68 -28.82 -14.43
C MET A 251 0.60 -29.59 -15.74
N THR A 252 1.12 -30.80 -15.76
CA THR A 252 0.85 -31.75 -16.85
C THR A 252 -0.61 -32.20 -16.83
N ASP A 253 -1.07 -32.86 -17.89
CA ASP A 253 -2.45 -33.40 -17.93
C ASP A 253 -2.69 -34.46 -16.85
N GLN A 254 -1.65 -35.25 -16.53
CA GLN A 254 -1.70 -36.26 -15.48
C GLN A 254 -1.80 -35.62 -14.09
N GLU A 255 -1.00 -34.58 -13.82
CA GLU A 255 -1.10 -33.82 -12.57
C GLU A 255 -2.47 -33.14 -12.45
N TRP A 256 -2.97 -32.57 -13.56
CA TRP A 256 -4.27 -31.93 -13.59
C TRP A 256 -5.41 -32.91 -13.31
N ALA A 257 -5.39 -34.13 -13.88
CA ALA A 257 -6.43 -35.13 -13.64
C ALA A 257 -6.59 -35.48 -12.15
N VAL A 258 -5.51 -35.44 -11.37
CA VAL A 258 -5.53 -35.67 -9.91
C VAL A 258 -5.95 -34.41 -9.15
N ILE A 259 -5.52 -33.23 -9.60
CA ILE A 259 -5.75 -31.95 -8.92
C ILE A 259 -7.14 -31.37 -9.18
N GLU A 260 -7.70 -31.59 -10.37
CA GLU A 260 -9.01 -31.09 -10.78
C GLU A 260 -10.10 -31.36 -9.74
N PRO A 261 -10.33 -32.60 -9.25
CA PRO A 261 -11.36 -32.86 -8.24
C PRO A 261 -11.10 -32.16 -6.90
N ILE A 262 -9.84 -31.85 -6.56
CA ILE A 262 -9.48 -31.08 -5.36
C ILE A 262 -9.75 -29.59 -5.58
N ALA A 263 -9.36 -29.06 -6.74
CA ALA A 263 -9.50 -27.66 -7.08
C ALA A 263 -10.97 -27.26 -7.37
N SER A 264 -11.74 -28.17 -7.98
CA SER A 264 -13.14 -28.00 -8.29
C SER A 264 -13.96 -28.05 -6.99
N TYR A 265 -14.25 -26.88 -6.44
CA TYR A 265 -15.16 -26.78 -5.31
C TYR A 265 -16.59 -27.10 -5.81
N ARG A 266 -17.19 -28.21 -5.36
CA ARG A 266 -18.63 -28.42 -5.51
C ARG A 266 -19.34 -27.45 -4.57
N ARG A 267 -19.78 -26.30 -5.09
CA ARG A 267 -20.86 -25.56 -4.42
C ARG A 267 -22.09 -26.45 -4.41
N ASP A 268 -22.80 -26.48 -3.29
CA ASP A 268 -24.18 -26.95 -3.27
C ASP A 268 -24.92 -26.37 -4.48
N ALA A 269 -25.60 -27.24 -5.22
CA ALA A 269 -26.18 -26.97 -6.54
C ALA A 269 -27.16 -25.78 -6.56
N ASP A 270 -27.59 -25.30 -5.40
CA ASP A 270 -28.64 -24.30 -5.23
C ASP A 270 -28.20 -22.86 -5.54
N ARG A 271 -26.90 -22.56 -5.68
CA ARG A 271 -26.43 -21.20 -6.04
C ARG A 271 -25.23 -21.21 -7.00
N PRO A 272 -25.43 -21.53 -8.29
CA PRO A 272 -24.39 -21.35 -9.30
C PRO A 272 -23.99 -19.87 -9.34
N GLY A 273 -22.74 -19.59 -8.97
CA GLY A 273 -22.18 -18.25 -9.16
C GLY A 273 -22.02 -17.96 -10.65
N ARG A 274 -21.78 -16.68 -10.99
CA ARG A 274 -21.43 -16.30 -12.37
C ARG A 274 -20.21 -17.13 -12.84
N PRO A 275 -20.29 -17.80 -14.01
CA PRO A 275 -19.16 -18.54 -14.58
C PRO A 275 -17.94 -17.62 -14.73
N SER A 276 -16.75 -18.07 -14.33
CA SER A 276 -15.52 -17.35 -14.66
C SER A 276 -15.23 -17.53 -16.14
N GLY A 277 -14.83 -16.46 -16.84
CA GLY A 277 -14.33 -16.56 -18.22
C GLY A 277 -12.94 -17.20 -18.35
N TYR A 278 -12.41 -17.79 -17.27
CA TYR A 278 -11.11 -18.45 -17.21
C TYR A 278 -11.28 -19.93 -16.93
N LEU A 279 -10.45 -20.75 -17.55
CA LEU A 279 -10.36 -22.18 -17.25
C LEU A 279 -9.78 -22.37 -15.84
N LEU A 280 -10.36 -23.29 -15.06
CA LEU A 280 -9.94 -23.53 -13.68
C LEU A 280 -8.45 -23.91 -13.61
N ARG A 281 -7.99 -24.74 -14.55
CA ARG A 281 -6.59 -25.14 -14.67
C ARG A 281 -5.64 -23.96 -14.77
N ASP A 282 -5.96 -22.96 -15.59
CA ASP A 282 -5.12 -21.77 -15.77
C ASP A 282 -5.04 -20.93 -14.50
N VAL A 283 -6.16 -20.83 -13.76
CA VAL A 283 -6.22 -20.13 -12.48
C VAL A 283 -5.34 -20.82 -11.44
N VAL A 284 -5.38 -22.16 -11.39
CA VAL A 284 -4.54 -22.97 -10.49
C VAL A 284 -3.06 -22.91 -10.90
N ASN A 285 -2.75 -23.03 -12.19
CA ASN A 285 -1.39 -22.84 -12.74
C ASN A 285 -0.83 -21.46 -12.39
N GLY A 286 -1.64 -20.40 -12.46
CA GLY A 286 -1.25 -19.07 -12.02
C GLY A 286 -0.90 -19.01 -10.53
N ALA A 287 -1.65 -19.71 -9.68
CA ALA A 287 -1.33 -19.83 -8.25
C ALA A 287 -0.05 -20.65 -8.01
N ILE A 288 0.17 -21.74 -8.73
CA ILE A 288 1.38 -22.57 -8.65
C ILE A 288 2.60 -21.74 -9.05
N LEU A 289 2.55 -21.04 -10.18
CA LEU A 289 3.63 -20.18 -10.64
C LEU A 289 3.94 -19.09 -9.62
N LYS A 290 2.92 -18.38 -9.12
CA LYS A 290 3.06 -17.36 -8.06
C LYS A 290 3.77 -17.93 -6.84
N MET A 291 3.31 -19.07 -6.34
CA MET A 291 3.83 -19.67 -5.12
C MET A 291 5.16 -20.41 -5.33
N GLY A 292 5.48 -20.80 -6.56
CA GLY A 292 6.72 -21.49 -6.91
C GLY A 292 7.89 -20.54 -7.13
N THR A 293 7.63 -19.40 -7.77
CA THR A 293 8.64 -18.38 -8.13
C THR A 293 8.67 -17.20 -7.16
N GLY A 294 7.55 -16.92 -6.50
CA GLY A 294 7.40 -15.74 -5.64
C GLY A 294 7.07 -14.44 -6.38
N ILE A 295 6.90 -14.45 -7.72
CA ILE A 295 6.54 -13.26 -8.54
C ILE A 295 5.32 -12.52 -8.00
N ALA A 296 5.10 -11.23 -8.28
CA ALA A 296 3.85 -10.59 -7.84
C ALA A 296 2.62 -11.18 -8.56
N TRP A 297 1.44 -11.17 -7.94
CA TRP A 297 0.21 -11.59 -8.65
C TRP A 297 0.02 -10.76 -9.93
N SER A 298 0.31 -9.45 -9.89
CA SER A 298 0.19 -8.55 -11.04
C SER A 298 1.02 -8.95 -12.25
N GLU A 299 2.11 -9.69 -12.04
CA GLU A 299 2.98 -10.19 -13.12
C GLU A 299 2.33 -11.36 -13.88
N LEU A 300 1.31 -12.03 -13.31
CA LEU A 300 0.53 -13.05 -14.03
C LEU A 300 -0.31 -12.48 -15.18
N TRP A 301 -0.54 -11.17 -15.20
CA TRP A 301 -1.32 -10.52 -16.26
C TRP A 301 -0.74 -10.79 -17.65
N ASN A 302 0.59 -10.75 -17.78
CA ASN A 302 1.29 -10.95 -19.04
C ASN A 302 1.20 -12.40 -19.54
N GLN A 303 0.81 -13.33 -18.68
CA GLN A 303 0.74 -14.76 -19.00
C GLN A 303 -0.70 -15.26 -19.22
N ARG A 304 -1.71 -14.38 -19.16
CA ARG A 304 -3.14 -14.71 -19.33
C ARG A 304 -3.70 -15.77 -18.35
N ARG A 305 -3.03 -16.04 -17.23
CA ARG A 305 -3.39 -17.07 -16.23
C ARG A 305 -4.41 -16.61 -15.18
N GLY A 306 -5.52 -16.02 -15.63
CA GLY A 306 -6.65 -15.69 -14.73
C GLY A 306 -6.29 -14.74 -13.58
N PHE A 307 -5.40 -13.77 -13.80
CA PHE A 307 -4.84 -12.86 -12.77
C PHE A 307 -5.85 -12.36 -11.72
N SER A 308 -7.05 -11.94 -12.14
CA SER A 308 -8.05 -11.39 -11.23
C SER A 308 -8.71 -12.44 -10.34
N VAL A 309 -8.66 -13.71 -10.74
CA VAL A 309 -9.33 -14.85 -10.07
C VAL A 309 -8.34 -15.71 -9.28
N SER A 310 -7.07 -15.81 -9.71
CA SER A 310 -6.05 -16.66 -9.06
C SER A 310 -5.78 -16.32 -7.60
N PRO A 311 -5.66 -15.03 -7.18
CA PRO A 311 -5.53 -14.68 -5.76
C PRO A 311 -6.76 -15.09 -4.95
N MET A 312 -7.96 -14.94 -5.51
CA MET A 312 -9.22 -15.27 -4.84
C MET A 312 -9.39 -16.79 -4.66
N LEU A 313 -9.10 -17.57 -5.71
CA LEU A 313 -9.18 -19.03 -5.66
C LEU A 313 -8.11 -19.59 -4.71
N TYR A 314 -6.87 -19.11 -4.81
CA TYR A 314 -5.79 -19.47 -3.90
C TYR A 314 -6.15 -19.20 -2.44
N SER A 315 -6.64 -17.98 -2.13
CA SER A 315 -7.02 -17.62 -0.77
C SER A 315 -8.13 -18.52 -0.20
N ARG A 316 -9.09 -18.94 -1.03
CA ARG A 316 -10.15 -19.88 -0.63
C ARG A 316 -9.60 -21.28 -0.38
N MET A 317 -8.84 -21.82 -1.33
CA MET A 317 -8.22 -23.15 -1.22
C MET A 317 -7.29 -23.26 -0.01
N ARG A 318 -6.62 -22.17 0.35
CA ARG A 318 -5.79 -22.12 1.56
C ARG A 318 -6.63 -22.08 2.84
N ALA A 319 -7.74 -21.35 2.84
CA ALA A 319 -8.63 -21.28 4.00
C ALA A 319 -9.33 -22.61 4.30
N ASP A 320 -9.58 -23.42 3.29
CA ASP A 320 -10.25 -24.73 3.41
C ASP A 320 -9.28 -25.94 3.33
N GLY A 321 -7.96 -25.70 3.28
CA GLY A 321 -6.93 -26.73 3.30
C GLY A 321 -6.71 -27.49 1.98
N ARG A 322 -7.45 -27.16 0.91
CA ARG A 322 -7.29 -27.81 -0.41
C ARG A 322 -5.98 -27.44 -1.07
N TRP A 323 -5.46 -26.25 -0.81
CA TRP A 323 -4.19 -25.81 -1.38
C TRP A 323 -3.03 -26.69 -0.92
N GLU A 324 -3.02 -27.06 0.35
CA GLU A 324 -2.00 -27.93 0.95
C GLU A 324 -2.01 -29.31 0.28
N LYS A 325 -3.20 -29.88 0.03
CA LYS A 325 -3.34 -31.15 -0.70
C LYS A 325 -2.81 -31.06 -2.14
N ILE A 326 -3.07 -29.95 -2.84
CA ILE A 326 -2.54 -29.72 -4.20
C ILE A 326 -1.01 -29.66 -4.16
N VAL A 327 -0.43 -28.95 -3.20
CA VAL A 327 1.03 -28.89 -3.03
C VAL A 327 1.61 -30.27 -2.76
N ASP A 328 0.97 -31.09 -1.93
CA ASP A 328 1.44 -32.45 -1.61
C ASP A 328 1.43 -33.35 -2.85
N VAL A 329 0.36 -33.29 -3.65
CA VAL A 329 0.27 -34.02 -4.93
C VAL A 329 1.42 -33.63 -5.86
N LEU A 330 1.63 -32.32 -6.08
CA LEU A 330 2.70 -31.82 -6.95
C LEU A 330 4.10 -32.12 -6.42
N ALA A 331 4.30 -32.05 -5.10
CA ALA A 331 5.59 -32.35 -4.49
C ALA A 331 5.97 -33.83 -4.68
N ASN A 332 4.99 -34.73 -4.61
CA ASN A 332 5.21 -36.16 -4.79
C ASN A 332 5.36 -36.55 -6.27
N SER A 333 4.53 -36.01 -7.17
CA SER A 333 4.61 -36.32 -8.61
C SER A 333 5.92 -35.85 -9.23
N ARG A 334 6.42 -34.68 -8.81
CA ARG A 334 7.62 -34.04 -9.36
C ARG A 334 8.93 -34.50 -8.71
N GLN A 335 8.87 -35.35 -7.69
CA GLN A 335 10.06 -36.01 -7.11
C GLN A 335 10.46 -37.28 -7.87
N GLN A 336 9.54 -37.86 -8.64
CA GLN A 336 9.72 -39.13 -9.36
C GLN A 336 10.25 -38.94 -10.80
N ILE A 337 10.49 -37.68 -11.19
CA ILE A 337 11.05 -37.23 -12.47
C ILE A 337 12.37 -36.56 -12.15
#